data_AF-A0A3M7TSB5-F1
#
_entry.id   AF-A0A3M7TSB5-F1
#
_cell.length_a   1.000
_cell.length_b   1.000
_cell.length_c   1.000
_cell.angle_alpha   90.00
_cell.angle_beta   90.00
_cell.angle_gamma   90.00
#
_symmetry.space_group_name_H-M   'P 1'
#
loop_
_entity.id
_entity.type
_entity.pdbx_description
1 polymer ?
#
loop_
_entity_poly.entity_id
_entity_poly.type
_entity_poly.pdbx_seq_one_letter_code
_entity_poly.pdbx_strand_id
1 'polypeptide(L)' 'MLQTWKDEPPFEEMRRSWKGYRFETLDELTDEDFIRGSTRSKSVYLTEEGIKEAEKLMQKYLGKGHLS' A
#
# COMPACT_ATOMS: atom_id res chain seq x y z
N MET A 1 33.71 -17.29 1.02
CA MET A 1 33.55 -16.49 -0.21
C MET A 1 32.09 -16.06 -0.25
N LEU A 2 31.78 -14.79 0.06
CA LEU A 2 30.41 -14.26 0.03
C LEU A 2 30.05 -13.94 -1.42
N GLN A 3 29.07 -14.63 -2.00
CA GLN A 3 28.45 -14.23 -3.27
C GLN A 3 27.12 -13.52 -2.99
N THR A 4 27.25 -12.30 -2.48
CA THR A 4 26.62 -11.06 -2.97
C THR A 4 25.45 -11.22 -3.97
N TRP A 5 24.28 -11.59 -3.47
CA TRP A 5 22.93 -11.00 -3.72
C TRP A 5 22.63 -10.19 -5.01
N LYS A 6 23.12 -10.61 -6.17
CA LYS A 6 22.63 -10.12 -7.47
C LYS A 6 21.57 -11.05 -8.01
N ASP A 7 20.38 -10.95 -7.45
CA ASP A 7 19.17 -11.04 -8.25
C ASP A 7 18.38 -9.80 -7.89
N GLU A 8 18.59 -8.76 -8.70
CA GLU A 8 17.71 -7.61 -8.77
C GLU A 8 16.29 -8.14 -8.80
N PRO A 9 15.47 -7.79 -7.81
CA PRO A 9 14.14 -8.34 -7.79
C PRO A 9 13.42 -7.85 -9.05
N PRO A 10 12.62 -8.70 -9.71
CA PRO A 10 11.64 -8.24 -10.68
C PRO A 10 10.50 -7.54 -9.92
N PHE A 11 10.84 -6.61 -9.03
CA PHE A 11 9.88 -5.71 -8.41
C PHE A 11 9.59 -4.66 -9.46
N GLU A 12 8.72 -5.04 -10.40
CA GLU A 12 7.55 -4.19 -10.59
C GLU A 12 7.13 -3.73 -9.20
N GLU A 13 7.22 -2.43 -9.00
CA GLU A 13 7.06 -1.63 -7.80
C GLU A 13 5.68 -1.87 -7.19
N MET A 14 5.49 -3.08 -6.67
CA MET A 14 4.19 -3.59 -6.35
C MET A 14 3.85 -2.96 -5.02
N ARG A 15 2.94 -1.97 -5.06
CA ARG A 15 2.39 -1.23 -3.92
C ARG A 15 1.66 -2.16 -2.95
N ARG A 16 2.38 -3.14 -2.41
CA ARG A 16 1.91 -4.19 -1.54
C ARG A 16 2.23 -3.81 -0.12
N SER A 17 1.20 -3.66 0.69
CA SER A 17 1.35 -3.51 2.13
C SER A 17 1.14 -4.87 2.80
N TRP A 18 1.96 -5.18 3.80
CA TRP A 18 1.76 -6.36 4.65
C TRP A 18 0.53 -6.14 5.52
N LYS A 19 -0.27 -7.18 5.72
CA LYS A 19 -1.43 -7.15 6.62
C LYS A 19 -0.96 -7.12 8.08
N GLY A 20 -0.64 -5.92 8.56
CA GLY A 20 -0.36 -5.63 9.98
C GLY A 20 -1.44 -4.79 10.66
N TYR A 21 -2.42 -4.31 9.89
CA TYR A 21 -3.54 -3.50 10.36
C TYR A 21 -4.72 -4.38 10.78
N ARG A 22 -5.66 -3.82 11.56
CA ARG A 22 -6.89 -4.53 11.95
C ARG A 22 -7.65 -5.00 10.71
N PHE A 23 -8.20 -6.21 10.75
CA PHE A 23 -8.95 -6.79 9.64
C PHE A 23 -10.17 -5.93 9.27
N GLU A 24 -10.88 -5.39 10.26
CA GLU A 24 -12.03 -4.49 10.06
C GLU A 24 -11.68 -3.31 9.15
N THR A 25 -10.55 -2.64 9.40
CA THR A 25 -10.08 -1.53 8.55
C THR A 25 -9.71 -1.97 7.14
N LEU A 26 -9.13 -3.16 6.98
CA LEU A 26 -8.80 -3.69 5.66
C LEU A 26 -10.07 -4.12 4.90
N ASP A 27 -11.08 -4.62 5.59
CA ASP A 27 -12.35 -5.02 5.02
C ASP A 27 -13.12 -3.77 4.54
N GLU A 28 -13.21 -2.71 5.35
CA GLU A 28 -13.78 -1.42 4.95
C GLU A 28 -13.10 -0.84 3.69
N LEU A 29 -11.76 -0.83 3.65
CA LEU A 29 -11.01 -0.37 2.48
C LEU A 29 -11.19 -1.27 1.25
N THR A 30 -11.52 -2.54 1.46
CA THR A 30 -11.82 -3.49 0.36
C THR A 30 -13.24 -3.27 -0.15
N ASP A 31 -14.21 -3.04 0.73
CA ASP A 31 -15.60 -2.74 0.40
C ASP A 31 -15.71 -1.41 -0.39
N GLU A 32 -14.85 -0.43 -0.09
CA GLU A 32 -14.74 0.82 -0.84
C GLU A 32 -13.91 0.71 -2.15
N ASP A 33 -13.47 -0.49 -2.54
CA ASP A 33 -12.59 -0.79 -3.68
C ASP A 33 -11.28 0.03 -3.69
N PHE A 34 -10.77 0.45 -2.53
CA PHE A 34 -9.48 1.15 -2.42
C PHE A 34 -8.30 0.20 -2.34
N ILE A 35 -8.50 -0.96 -1.72
CA ILE A 35 -7.50 -2.02 -1.69
C ILE A 35 -8.11 -3.31 -2.21
N ARG A 36 -7.25 -4.17 -2.75
CA ARG A 36 -7.61 -5.54 -3.07
C ARG A 36 -6.65 -6.49 -2.40
N GLY A 37 -7.21 -7.57 -1.87
CA GLY A 37 -6.45 -8.60 -1.21
C GLY A 37 -7.31 -9.85 -1.00
N SER A 38 -6.65 -11.00 -0.85
CA SER A 38 -7.33 -12.23 -0.47
C SER A 38 -7.09 -12.49 1.01
N THR A 39 -8.07 -13.07 1.71
CA THR A 39 -7.90 -13.59 3.09
C THR A 39 -6.72 -14.56 3.22
N ARG A 40 -6.36 -15.26 2.13
CA ARG A 40 -5.21 -16.19 2.08
C ARG A 40 -3.86 -15.51 1.88
N SER A 41 -3.86 -14.26 1.43
CA SER A 41 -2.63 -13.52 1.15
C SER A 41 -2.23 -12.64 2.33
N LYS A 42 -0.92 -12.59 2.63
CA LYS A 42 -0.34 -11.72 3.66
C LYS A 42 -0.17 -10.27 3.22
N SER A 43 -0.52 -9.95 1.97
CA SER A 43 -0.40 -8.62 1.38
C SER A 43 -1.70 -8.14 0.77
N VAL A 44 -1.91 -6.83 0.77
CA VAL A 44 -2.95 -6.11 0.02
C VAL A 44 -2.29 -5.16 -0.97
N TYR A 45 -2.93 -4.86 -2.09
CA TYR A 45 -2.47 -3.89 -3.08
C TYR A 45 -3.50 -2.77 -3.25
N LEU A 46 -3.04 -1.56 -3.53
CA LEU A 46 -3.92 -0.43 -3.85
C LEU A 46 -4.53 -0.61 -5.24
N THR A 47 -5.81 -0.26 -5.37
CA THR A 47 -6.47 -0.08 -6.66
C THR A 47 -6.17 1.32 -7.22
N GLU A 48 -6.60 1.61 -8.44
CA GLU A 48 -6.50 2.94 -9.04
C GLU A 48 -7.25 4.00 -8.19
N GLU A 49 -8.45 3.67 -7.71
CA GLU A 49 -9.23 4.55 -6.83
C GLU A 49 -8.54 4.76 -5.47
N GLY A 50 -7.97 3.69 -4.89
CA GLY A 50 -7.21 3.79 -3.65
C GLY A 50 -5.96 4.64 -3.78
N ILE A 51 -5.28 4.60 -4.93
CA ILE A 51 -4.13 5.48 -5.23
C ILE A 51 -4.59 6.94 -5.27
N LYS A 52 -5.68 7.23 -5.99
CA LYS A 52 -6.22 8.59 -6.13
C LYS A 52 -6.66 9.18 -4.79
N GLU A 53 -7.30 8.37 -3.94
CA GLU A 53 -7.70 8.82 -2.61
C GLU A 53 -6.49 9.03 -1.70
N ALA A 54 -5.49 8.13 -1.75
CA ALA A 54 -4.23 8.31 -1.05
C ALA A 54 -3.53 9.62 -1.47
N GLU A 55 -3.50 9.95 -2.75
CA GLU A 55 -2.93 11.21 -3.26
C GLU A 55 -3.68 12.44 -2.72
N LYS A 56 -5.01 12.42 -2.68
CA LYS A 56 -5.80 13.51 -2.07
C LYS A 56 -5.49 13.66 -0.59
N LEU A 57 -5.39 12.56 0.15
CA LEU A 57 -5.05 12.56 1.57
C LEU A 57 -3.64 13.11 1.78
N MET A 58 -2.69 12.71 0.93
CA MET A 58 -1.33 13.25 0.94
C MET A 58 -1.32 14.76 0.75
N GLN A 59 -2.05 15.29 -0.24
CA GLN A 59 -2.15 16.74 -0.44
C GLN A 59 -2.82 17.45 0.75
N LYS A 60 -3.85 16.84 1.34
CA LYS A 60 -4.57 17.41 2.49
C LYS A 60 -3.72 17.51 3.75
N TYR A 61 -2.93 16.47 4.06
CA TYR A 61 -2.20 16.37 5.32
C TYR A 61 -0.71 16.71 5.20
N LEU A 62 -0.03 16.28 4.14
CA LEU A 62 1.38 16.63 3.92
C LEU A 62 1.54 18.01 3.28
N GLY A 63 0.60 18.45 2.44
CA GLY A 63 0.64 19.79 1.83
C GLY A 63 0.39 20.94 2.81
N LYS A 64 -0.06 20.66 4.04
CA LYS A 64 -0.37 21.66 5.08
C LYS A 64 0.56 21.63 6.30
N GLY A 65 1.52 20.71 6.35
CA GLY A 65 2.23 20.35 7.59
C GLY A 65 3.74 20.58 7.66
N HIS A 66 4.35 21.34 6.73
CA HIS A 66 5.82 21.58 6.75
C HIS A 66 6.24 23.05 6.92
N LEU A 67 5.34 23.93 7.37
CA LEU A 67 5.69 25.30 7.77
C LEU A 67 4.96 25.65 9.07
N SER A 68 5.45 25.13 10.18
CA SER A 68 5.18 25.67 11.53
C SER A 68 6.26 25.23 12.49
#